data_AF-A0A267EZ03-F1
#
_entry.id   AF-A0A267EZ03-F1
#
_cell.length_a   1.000
_cell.length_b   1.000
_cell.length_c   1.000
_cell.angle_alpha   90.00
_cell.angle_beta   90.00
_cell.angle_gamma   90.00
#
_symmetry.space_group_name_H-M   'P 1'
#
loop_
_entity.id
_entity.type
_entity.pdbx_description
1 polymer ?
#
loop_
_entity_poly.entity_id
_entity_poly.type
_entity_poly.pdbx_seq_one_letter_code
_entity_poly.pdbx_strand_id
1 'polypeptide(L)'
;MLFIALSLAVIFPCLIATANTGSMCKSNCPVYVRAPDSVCGADGKQYYDKCRAMCAGVKVIPCPKKPPCICIKIYKPVCVKGKKEYANACLARCDGARAKHIVDGPCSRRPPCICANIYSPVCVKGKEYGNACLARCDGANPNDVYKGPCSNSRSCVCTKIYRPVCVKGKKEYANACLARCDGAKSKYIVNGRCKKRPPTCVCTKIYRPVCVKGKKEYANACLARCDGANPRDVVKGPCSKKPLCICPLIYKPVCGDKKTYSNACFARCAGAKRITNGPCLCACPRIYRPVCGSDGKTYGNLCLARCAGIKEVTEGPCCRPCAVRCANIYKPVCADGVTYRNRCMTVCLCPQPKSIVPGECRKDC
;
A
#
# COMPACT_ATOMS: atom_id res chain seq x y z
N MET A 1 -20.87 -94.46 93.66
CA MET A 1 -19.43 -94.40 93.31
C MET A 1 -19.11 -92.97 92.88
N LEU A 2 -18.17 -92.32 93.58
CA LEU A 2 -16.82 -91.95 93.09
C LEU A 2 -16.83 -90.85 92.01
N PHE A 3 -16.03 -89.78 92.07
CA PHE A 3 -15.18 -89.13 93.11
C PHE A 3 -14.61 -87.85 92.43
N ILE A 4 -14.19 -86.79 93.17
CA ILE A 4 -13.28 -85.69 92.66
C ILE A 4 -13.91 -84.77 91.56
N ALA A 5 -13.62 -83.48 91.37
CA ALA A 5 -12.94 -82.38 92.10
C ALA A 5 -13.69 -81.05 91.75
N LEU A 6 -13.69 -79.98 92.55
CA LEU A 6 -12.65 -78.92 92.62
C LEU A 6 -12.20 -78.40 91.21
N SER A 7 -12.22 -77.09 90.90
CA SER A 7 -12.18 -75.90 91.77
C SER A 7 -12.81 -74.64 91.15
N LEU A 8 -13.41 -73.81 92.03
CA LEU A 8 -13.59 -72.33 91.97
C LEU A 8 -14.39 -71.74 90.76
N ALA A 9 -15.58 -71.14 90.93
CA ALA A 9 -15.96 -69.91 91.65
C ALA A 9 -15.54 -68.61 90.89
N VAL A 10 -16.27 -67.47 90.87
CA VAL A 10 -17.43 -66.93 91.62
C VAL A 10 -17.99 -65.71 90.81
N ILE A 11 -19.23 -65.17 90.85
CA ILE A 11 -20.50 -65.41 91.58
C ILE A 11 -21.70 -64.85 90.74
N PHE A 12 -22.84 -65.57 90.68
CA PHE A 12 -24.25 -65.05 90.76
C PHE A 12 -24.81 -63.96 89.77
N PRO A 13 -26.15 -63.72 89.69
CA PRO A 13 -26.88 -64.30 88.57
C PRO A 13 -27.72 -63.30 87.74
N CYS A 14 -28.31 -63.81 86.66
CA CYS A 14 -29.36 -63.12 85.91
C CYS A 14 -30.69 -63.13 86.70
N LEU A 15 -31.37 -61.97 86.80
CA LEU A 15 -32.81 -61.88 87.06
C LEU A 15 -33.37 -60.54 86.55
N ILE A 16 -34.11 -60.62 85.44
CA ILE A 16 -35.23 -59.75 84.99
C ILE A 16 -35.10 -58.23 85.18
N ALA A 17 -35.04 -57.50 84.06
CA ALA A 17 -35.69 -56.19 83.93
C ALA A 17 -36.44 -56.10 82.59
N THR A 18 -37.66 -55.58 82.66
CA THR A 18 -38.60 -55.40 81.54
C THR A 18 -38.07 -54.47 80.44
N ALA A 19 -38.67 -54.57 79.25
CA ALA A 19 -38.48 -53.56 78.21
C ALA A 19 -38.87 -52.17 78.74
N ASN A 20 -37.99 -51.19 78.59
CA ASN A 20 -38.27 -49.79 78.87
C ASN A 20 -37.79 -48.91 77.70
N THR A 21 -38.48 -47.80 77.47
CA THR A 21 -38.32 -46.98 76.25
C THR A 21 -37.08 -46.09 76.31
N GLY A 22 -36.50 -45.79 75.15
CA GLY A 22 -35.13 -45.31 75.05
C GLY A 22 -34.91 -43.86 75.48
N SER A 23 -34.01 -43.64 76.46
CA SER A 23 -33.61 -42.29 76.90
C SER A 23 -32.12 -42.10 77.28
N MET A 24 -31.27 -43.15 77.28
CA MET A 24 -29.89 -43.06 77.83
C MET A 24 -28.76 -42.83 76.82
N CYS A 25 -28.98 -42.94 75.51
CA CYS A 25 -27.88 -43.04 74.53
C CYS A 25 -27.44 -41.69 73.90
N LYS A 26 -27.53 -40.59 74.64
CA LYS A 26 -27.16 -39.23 74.17
C LYS A 26 -25.83 -38.68 74.70
N SER A 27 -25.24 -39.27 75.74
CA SER A 27 -24.10 -38.67 76.47
C SER A 27 -22.73 -39.31 76.22
N ASN A 28 -22.65 -40.64 76.01
CA ASN A 28 -21.37 -41.37 76.12
C ASN A 28 -20.66 -41.71 74.79
N CYS A 29 -21.15 -41.24 73.63
CA CYS A 29 -20.41 -41.43 72.38
C CYS A 29 -19.26 -40.41 72.25
N PRO A 30 -18.03 -40.85 71.92
CA PRO A 30 -16.85 -39.99 71.93
C PRO A 30 -16.96 -38.81 70.94
N VAL A 31 -16.29 -37.72 71.33
CA VAL A 31 -16.04 -36.55 70.48
C VAL A 31 -14.66 -36.71 69.87
N TYR A 32 -14.60 -36.90 68.54
CA TYR A 32 -13.35 -37.12 67.83
C TYR A 32 -12.76 -35.80 67.32
N VAL A 33 -11.44 -35.61 67.49
CA VAL A 33 -10.70 -34.42 67.00
C VAL A 33 -10.64 -34.34 65.47
N ARG A 34 -10.85 -35.47 64.78
CA ARG A 34 -11.08 -35.58 63.33
C ARG A 34 -12.28 -36.50 63.11
N ALA A 35 -13.09 -36.25 62.09
CA ALA A 35 -14.26 -37.09 61.82
C ALA A 35 -13.83 -38.54 61.52
N PRO A 36 -14.42 -39.55 62.19
CA PRO A 36 -14.15 -40.96 61.94
C PRO A 36 -14.85 -41.43 60.65
N ASP A 37 -14.48 -42.62 60.18
CA ASP A 37 -15.18 -43.27 59.06
C ASP A 37 -16.61 -43.65 59.47
N SER A 38 -17.58 -43.15 58.69
CA SER A 38 -19.00 -43.43 58.87
C SER A 38 -19.32 -44.92 58.66
N VAL A 39 -20.21 -45.47 59.48
CA VAL A 39 -20.69 -46.86 59.35
C VAL A 39 -22.12 -46.91 58.80
N CYS A 40 -22.57 -48.08 58.37
CA CYS A 40 -23.94 -48.28 57.88
C CYS A 40 -24.73 -49.19 58.81
N GLY A 41 -26.01 -48.88 58.99
CA GLY A 41 -26.96 -49.68 59.76
C GLY A 41 -27.73 -50.66 58.88
N ALA A 42 -28.19 -51.76 59.48
CA ALA A 42 -29.12 -52.71 58.86
C ALA A 42 -30.49 -52.09 58.51
N ASP A 43 -30.79 -50.89 59.01
CA ASP A 43 -31.97 -50.09 58.65
C ASP A 43 -31.78 -49.26 57.36
N GLY A 44 -30.65 -49.43 56.67
CA GLY A 44 -30.29 -48.70 55.45
C GLY A 44 -29.76 -47.28 55.67
N LYS A 45 -29.60 -46.81 56.92
CA LYS A 45 -29.07 -45.47 57.22
C LYS A 45 -27.56 -45.49 57.43
N GLN A 46 -26.94 -44.33 57.19
CA GLN A 46 -25.51 -44.10 57.42
C GLN A 46 -25.33 -43.29 58.71
N TYR A 47 -24.44 -43.76 59.57
CA TYR A 47 -24.18 -43.21 60.90
C TYR A 47 -22.77 -42.65 60.98
N TYR A 48 -22.60 -41.57 61.75
CA TYR A 48 -21.32 -40.88 61.90
C TYR A 48 -20.23 -41.79 62.48
N ASP A 49 -20.58 -42.73 63.37
CA ASP A 49 -19.68 -43.76 63.90
C ASP A 49 -20.48 -44.98 64.44
N LYS A 50 -19.74 -46.00 64.90
CA LYS A 50 -20.27 -47.25 65.47
C LYS A 50 -21.09 -47.05 66.75
N CYS A 51 -20.71 -46.12 67.63
CA CYS A 51 -21.45 -45.83 68.86
C CYS A 51 -22.81 -45.20 68.53
N ARG A 52 -22.84 -44.23 67.62
CA ARG A 52 -24.07 -43.55 67.18
C ARG A 52 -25.03 -44.48 66.43
N ALA A 53 -24.53 -45.52 65.75
CA ALA A 53 -25.36 -46.59 65.19
C ALA A 53 -25.95 -47.51 66.27
N MET A 54 -25.12 -48.00 67.20
CA MET A 54 -25.56 -48.82 68.33
C MET A 54 -26.57 -48.08 69.21
N CYS A 55 -26.38 -46.77 69.42
CA CYS A 55 -27.30 -45.92 70.17
C CYS A 55 -28.65 -45.67 69.49
N ALA A 56 -28.80 -45.98 68.19
CA ALA A 56 -30.09 -46.03 67.51
C ALA A 56 -30.76 -47.41 67.59
N GLY A 57 -30.16 -48.39 68.29
CA GLY A 57 -30.59 -49.78 68.32
C GLY A 57 -30.26 -50.56 67.05
N VAL A 58 -29.48 -50.00 66.12
CA VAL A 58 -29.29 -50.56 64.78
C VAL A 58 -27.99 -51.37 64.69
N LYS A 59 -28.12 -52.63 64.24
CA LYS A 59 -26.98 -53.50 63.93
C LYS A 59 -26.13 -52.88 62.82
N VAL A 60 -24.84 -52.64 63.11
CA VAL A 60 -23.88 -52.16 62.11
C VAL A 60 -23.57 -53.28 61.11
N ILE A 61 -23.59 -52.92 59.83
CA ILE A 61 -23.23 -53.77 58.70
C ILE A 61 -22.07 -53.13 57.92
N PRO A 62 -21.29 -53.89 57.15
CA PRO A 62 -20.39 -53.31 56.15
C PRO A 62 -21.19 -52.38 55.23
N CYS A 63 -20.76 -51.13 55.08
CA CYS A 63 -21.41 -50.23 54.12
C CYS A 63 -21.38 -50.86 52.72
N PRO A 64 -22.48 -50.79 51.95
CA PRO A 64 -22.49 -51.28 50.58
C PRO A 64 -21.41 -50.51 49.81
N LYS A 65 -20.35 -51.22 49.40
CA LYS A 65 -19.28 -50.64 48.58
C LYS A 65 -19.95 -50.05 47.34
N LYS A 66 -19.88 -48.72 47.20
CA LYS A 66 -20.55 -48.00 46.11
C LYS A 66 -20.18 -48.69 44.79
N PRO A 67 -21.15 -49.08 43.95
CA PRO A 67 -20.85 -49.82 42.73
C PRO A 67 -19.82 -49.06 41.90
N PRO A 68 -18.85 -49.75 41.27
CA PRO A 68 -17.75 -49.10 40.58
C PRO A 68 -18.31 -48.12 39.56
N CYS A 69 -17.71 -46.92 39.52
CA CYS A 69 -18.24 -45.80 38.76
C CYS A 69 -17.93 -45.95 37.26
N ILE A 70 -18.71 -46.79 36.59
CA ILE A 70 -18.67 -47.05 35.15
C ILE A 70 -19.18 -45.79 34.42
N CYS A 71 -18.26 -44.84 34.23
CA CYS A 71 -18.46 -43.66 33.41
C CYS A 71 -17.60 -43.76 32.15
N ILE A 72 -18.22 -43.54 30.99
CA ILE A 72 -17.48 -43.38 29.73
C ILE A 72 -16.46 -42.23 29.85
N LYS A 73 -15.27 -42.42 29.26
CA LYS A 73 -14.17 -41.42 29.25
C LYS A 73 -14.44 -40.28 28.25
N ILE A 74 -15.63 -39.69 28.31
CA ILE A 74 -16.00 -38.48 27.54
C ILE A 74 -15.67 -37.23 28.35
N TYR A 75 -15.08 -36.22 27.71
CA TYR A 75 -14.85 -34.90 28.29
C TYR A 75 -15.97 -33.95 27.84
N LYS A 76 -16.99 -33.79 28.69
CA LYS A 76 -18.07 -32.79 28.57
C LYS A 76 -18.26 -32.18 29.96
N PRO A 77 -17.47 -31.16 30.34
CA PRO A 77 -17.36 -30.73 31.73
C PRO A 77 -18.68 -30.25 32.30
N VAL A 78 -18.87 -30.47 33.60
CA VAL A 78 -20.03 -29.98 34.36
C VAL A 78 -19.60 -29.38 35.69
N CYS A 79 -20.36 -28.39 36.15
CA CYS A 79 -20.13 -27.72 37.42
C CYS A 79 -21.20 -28.08 38.45
N VAL A 80 -20.77 -28.51 39.63
CA VAL A 80 -21.67 -28.83 40.75
C VAL A 80 -21.67 -27.68 41.76
N LYS A 81 -22.88 -27.14 42.03
CA LYS A 81 -23.14 -26.03 42.98
C LYS A 81 -22.22 -24.80 42.78
N GLY A 82 -21.73 -24.54 41.57
CA GLY A 82 -20.81 -23.43 41.29
C GLY A 82 -19.41 -23.57 41.92
N LYS A 83 -19.02 -24.75 42.42
CA LYS A 83 -17.81 -24.93 43.25
C LYS A 83 -16.92 -26.11 42.90
N LYS A 84 -17.44 -27.23 42.39
CA LYS A 84 -16.63 -28.42 42.03
C LYS A 84 -16.94 -28.90 40.63
N GLU A 85 -15.92 -28.94 39.79
CA GLU A 85 -16.00 -29.36 38.39
C GLU A 85 -15.77 -30.87 38.24
N TYR A 86 -16.40 -31.47 37.23
CA TYR A 86 -16.20 -32.86 36.83
C TYR A 86 -16.08 -32.94 35.31
N ALA A 87 -15.22 -33.83 34.82
CA ALA A 87 -15.02 -34.05 33.38
C ALA A 87 -16.30 -34.49 32.64
N ASN A 88 -17.30 -35.07 33.33
CA ASN A 88 -18.65 -35.28 32.80
C ASN A 88 -19.71 -35.47 33.90
N ALA A 89 -20.98 -35.41 33.48
CA ALA A 89 -22.16 -35.57 34.35
C ALA A 89 -22.25 -36.94 35.06
N CYS A 90 -21.67 -38.00 34.50
CA CYS A 90 -21.62 -39.30 35.17
C CYS A 90 -20.71 -39.23 36.39
N LEU A 91 -19.49 -38.71 36.24
CA LEU A 91 -18.54 -38.52 37.34
C LEU A 91 -19.13 -37.63 38.45
N ALA A 92 -19.85 -36.56 38.11
CA ALA A 92 -20.55 -35.71 39.08
C ALA A 92 -21.60 -36.49 39.90
N ARG A 93 -22.45 -37.30 39.24
CA ARG A 93 -23.42 -38.17 39.93
C ARG A 93 -22.73 -39.25 40.76
N CYS A 94 -21.58 -39.74 40.30
CA CYS A 94 -20.73 -40.70 40.99
C CYS A 94 -20.09 -40.15 42.28
N ASP A 95 -19.86 -38.84 42.38
CA ASP A 95 -19.53 -38.16 43.65
C ASP A 95 -20.76 -37.82 44.51
N GLY A 96 -21.98 -38.22 44.08
CA GLY A 96 -23.23 -37.96 44.80
C GLY A 96 -23.92 -36.64 44.45
N ALA A 97 -23.54 -35.96 43.36
CA ALA A 97 -24.24 -34.75 42.93
C ALA A 97 -25.68 -35.08 42.46
N ARG A 98 -26.68 -34.59 43.19
CA ARG A 98 -28.08 -34.61 42.75
C ARG A 98 -28.23 -33.80 41.47
N ALA A 99 -28.95 -34.33 40.48
CA ALA A 99 -29.05 -33.77 39.13
C ALA A 99 -29.37 -32.26 39.09
N LYS A 100 -30.30 -31.78 39.94
CA LYS A 100 -30.68 -30.36 40.05
C LYS A 100 -29.58 -29.38 40.50
N HIS A 101 -28.38 -29.87 40.82
CA HIS A 101 -27.21 -29.06 41.16
C HIS A 101 -26.06 -29.18 40.15
N ILE A 102 -26.26 -29.93 39.06
CA ILE A 102 -25.28 -30.13 37.98
C ILE A 102 -25.64 -29.15 36.85
N VAL A 103 -24.70 -28.30 36.46
CA VAL A 103 -24.82 -27.36 35.34
C VAL A 103 -23.83 -27.78 34.26
N ASP A 104 -24.23 -27.79 32.99
CA ASP A 104 -23.31 -28.04 31.87
C ASP A 104 -22.27 -26.90 31.76
N GLY A 105 -21.00 -27.26 31.57
CA GLY A 105 -19.85 -26.34 31.51
C GLY A 105 -18.94 -26.38 32.74
N PRO A 106 -17.72 -25.82 32.64
CA PRO A 106 -16.74 -25.79 33.73
C PRO A 106 -17.16 -24.87 34.89
N CYS A 107 -16.56 -25.05 36.09
CA CYS A 107 -16.81 -24.19 37.26
C CYS A 107 -16.05 -22.85 37.19
N SER A 108 -16.34 -22.05 36.17
CA SER A 108 -15.89 -20.66 36.13
C SER A 108 -16.61 -19.81 37.17
N ARG A 109 -15.85 -19.01 37.94
CA ARG A 109 -16.39 -18.04 38.93
C ARG A 109 -17.15 -16.86 38.30
N ARG A 110 -17.24 -16.83 36.98
CA ARG A 110 -18.12 -15.98 36.16
C ARG A 110 -18.75 -16.89 35.10
N PRO A 111 -19.98 -16.62 34.62
CA PRO A 111 -20.55 -17.38 33.51
C PRO A 111 -19.63 -17.35 32.28
N PRO A 112 -19.67 -18.37 31.40
CA PRO A 112 -18.90 -18.35 30.16
C PRO A 112 -19.22 -17.09 29.37
N CYS A 113 -18.17 -16.43 28.88
CA CYS A 113 -18.26 -15.07 28.36
C CYS A 113 -18.80 -15.03 26.93
N ILE A 114 -20.12 -15.28 26.82
CA ILE A 114 -20.91 -15.21 25.60
C ILE A 114 -21.06 -13.73 25.18
N CYS A 115 -20.00 -13.21 24.58
CA CYS A 115 -19.97 -11.91 23.95
C CYS A 115 -20.12 -12.08 22.44
N ALA A 116 -21.05 -11.35 21.83
CA ALA A 116 -21.14 -11.30 20.38
C ALA A 116 -19.80 -10.85 19.78
N ASN A 117 -19.37 -11.47 18.67
CA ASN A 117 -18.10 -11.16 17.99
C ASN A 117 -18.20 -9.88 17.15
N ILE A 118 -18.65 -8.80 17.81
CA ILE A 118 -18.85 -7.46 17.25
C ILE A 118 -17.71 -6.59 17.75
N TYR A 119 -16.91 -6.05 16.83
CA TYR A 119 -15.81 -5.13 17.17
C TYR A 119 -16.35 -3.70 17.35
N SER A 120 -16.46 -3.28 18.61
CA SER A 120 -16.91 -1.96 19.03
C SER A 120 -16.08 -1.55 20.26
N PRO A 121 -14.81 -1.13 20.05
CA PRO A 121 -13.79 -1.16 21.08
C PRO A 121 -14.07 -0.19 22.22
N VAL A 122 -13.65 -0.58 23.43
CA VAL A 122 -13.71 0.24 24.63
C VAL A 122 -12.39 0.21 25.38
N CYS A 123 -12.06 1.31 26.04
CA CYS A 123 -10.88 1.45 26.89
C CYS A 123 -11.29 1.46 28.36
N VAL A 124 -10.62 0.64 29.17
CA VAL A 124 -10.81 0.60 30.63
C VAL A 124 -9.44 0.72 31.28
N LYS A 125 -9.17 1.83 31.96
CA LYS A 125 -7.91 2.07 32.71
C LYS A 125 -6.64 1.72 31.90
N GLY A 126 -6.64 2.06 30.60
CA GLY A 126 -5.53 1.82 29.68
C GLY A 126 -5.49 0.45 28.98
N LYS A 127 -6.37 -0.50 29.36
CA LYS A 127 -6.54 -1.78 28.66
C LYS A 127 -7.72 -1.72 27.69
N GLU A 128 -7.46 -2.07 26.43
CA GLU A 128 -8.47 -2.11 25.37
C GLU A 128 -9.19 -3.46 25.32
N TYR A 129 -10.49 -3.42 25.05
CA TYR A 129 -11.34 -4.58 24.84
C TYR A 129 -12.10 -4.44 23.53
N GLY A 130 -12.19 -5.53 22.76
CA GLY A 130 -12.88 -5.54 21.46
C GLY A 130 -14.36 -5.14 21.53
N ASN A 131 -15.01 -5.28 22.70
CA ASN A 131 -16.28 -4.63 23.03
C ASN A 131 -16.53 -4.56 24.55
N ALA A 132 -17.58 -3.81 24.94
CA ALA A 132 -18.02 -3.64 26.33
C ALA A 132 -18.53 -4.93 27.01
N CYS A 133 -18.83 -6.01 26.28
CA CYS A 133 -19.09 -7.30 26.89
C CYS A 133 -17.77 -7.93 27.38
N LEU A 134 -16.75 -7.99 26.53
CA LEU A 134 -15.43 -8.51 26.88
C LEU A 134 -14.81 -7.72 28.06
N ALA A 135 -14.98 -6.39 28.09
CA ALA A 135 -14.55 -5.56 29.22
C ALA A 135 -15.19 -5.98 30.55
N ARG A 136 -16.52 -6.10 30.60
CA ARG A 136 -17.26 -6.52 31.82
C ARG A 136 -16.94 -7.96 32.21
N CYS A 137 -16.62 -8.81 31.23
CA CYS A 137 -16.22 -10.20 31.44
C CYS A 137 -14.88 -10.35 32.18
N ASP A 138 -13.86 -9.58 31.79
CA ASP A 138 -12.62 -9.46 32.55
C ASP A 138 -12.80 -8.73 33.90
N GLY A 139 -13.92 -8.03 34.08
CA GLY A 139 -14.36 -7.46 35.35
C GLY A 139 -14.30 -5.94 35.43
N ALA A 140 -14.29 -5.25 34.29
CA ALA A 140 -14.40 -3.80 34.25
C ALA A 140 -15.70 -3.32 34.91
N ASN A 141 -15.59 -2.36 35.82
CA ASN A 141 -16.72 -1.58 36.30
C ASN A 141 -17.29 -0.78 35.11
N PRO A 142 -18.61 -0.82 34.84
CA PRO A 142 -19.25 -0.04 33.77
C PRO A 142 -18.88 1.45 33.73
N ASN A 143 -18.61 2.06 34.89
CA ASN A 143 -18.25 3.48 35.01
C ASN A 143 -16.82 3.79 34.55
N ASP A 144 -15.93 2.78 34.50
CA ASP A 144 -14.55 2.91 33.98
C ASP A 144 -14.47 2.73 32.44
N VAL A 145 -15.59 2.53 31.74
CA VAL A 145 -15.64 2.11 30.33
C VAL A 145 -15.78 3.29 29.37
N TYR A 146 -14.64 3.76 28.83
CA TYR A 146 -14.60 4.78 27.79
C TYR A 146 -14.88 4.17 26.41
N LYS A 147 -15.73 4.81 25.61
CA LYS A 147 -16.05 4.36 24.23
C LYS A 147 -14.89 4.70 23.28
N GLY A 148 -14.35 3.69 22.60
CA GLY A 148 -13.21 3.81 21.69
C GLY A 148 -11.96 3.08 22.17
N PRO A 149 -10.93 2.97 21.30
CA PRO A 149 -9.65 2.32 21.63
C PRO A 149 -8.85 3.12 22.67
N CYS A 150 -7.87 2.49 23.31
CA CYS A 150 -7.02 3.16 24.30
C CYS A 150 -5.95 4.04 23.65
N SER A 151 -5.98 5.35 23.94
CA SER A 151 -5.12 6.36 23.31
C SER A 151 -3.60 6.23 23.55
N ASN A 152 -3.13 5.27 24.35
CA ASN A 152 -1.72 5.11 24.70
C ASN A 152 -1.32 3.63 24.99
N SER A 153 -1.49 2.74 24.02
CA SER A 153 -0.73 1.47 23.98
C SER A 153 -0.45 1.02 22.54
N ARG A 154 0.78 0.60 22.25
CA ARG A 154 1.24 0.25 20.89
C ARG A 154 0.95 -1.20 20.48
N SER A 155 -0.07 -1.84 21.07
CA SER A 155 -0.53 -3.19 20.69
C SER A 155 -1.79 -3.10 19.83
N CYS A 156 -1.62 -3.02 18.51
CA CYS A 156 -2.69 -2.66 17.60
C CYS A 156 -3.45 -3.89 17.05
N VAL A 157 -4.51 -4.29 17.76
CA VAL A 157 -5.34 -5.46 17.47
C VAL A 157 -6.34 -5.17 16.34
N CYS A 158 -5.84 -5.07 15.11
CA CYS A 158 -6.68 -4.89 13.93
C CYS A 158 -7.14 -6.23 13.34
N THR A 159 -8.41 -6.27 12.90
CA THR A 159 -8.92 -7.42 12.14
C THR A 159 -8.12 -7.62 10.85
N LYS A 160 -7.94 -8.87 10.41
CA LYS A 160 -7.27 -9.21 9.14
C LYS A 160 -8.15 -8.95 7.89
N ILE A 161 -9.29 -8.26 8.06
CA ILE A 161 -10.23 -7.96 6.97
C ILE A 161 -9.57 -6.95 6.02
N TYR A 162 -9.41 -7.33 4.76
CA TYR A 162 -8.86 -6.47 3.72
C TYR A 162 -9.95 -5.53 3.16
N ARG A 163 -9.96 -4.29 3.64
CA ARG A 163 -10.82 -3.17 3.19
C ARG A 163 -9.94 -1.93 3.05
N PRO A 164 -9.15 -1.83 1.96
CA PRO A 164 -8.02 -0.92 1.92
C PRO A 164 -8.43 0.55 2.05
N VAL A 165 -7.56 1.34 2.66
CA VAL A 165 -7.71 2.78 2.80
C VAL A 165 -6.42 3.52 2.42
N CYS A 166 -6.56 4.75 1.97
CA CYS A 166 -5.45 5.63 1.68
C CYS A 166 -5.38 6.82 2.65
N VAL A 167 -4.22 7.03 3.26
CA VAL A 167 -3.94 8.16 4.15
C VAL A 167 -3.21 9.26 3.40
N LYS A 168 -3.77 10.48 3.44
CA LYS A 168 -3.23 11.71 2.80
C LYS A 168 -2.85 11.52 1.30
N GLY A 169 -3.47 10.58 0.60
CA GLY A 169 -3.15 10.26 -0.79
C GLY A 169 -1.81 9.54 -1.02
N LYS A 170 -1.07 9.16 0.02
CA LYS A 170 0.32 8.66 -0.08
C LYS A 170 0.58 7.27 0.53
N LYS A 171 -0.01 6.94 1.69
CA LYS A 171 0.25 5.67 2.39
C LYS A 171 -1.01 4.81 2.46
N GLU A 172 -0.93 3.61 1.89
CA GLU A 172 -2.03 2.64 1.84
C GLU A 172 -1.95 1.69 3.04
N TYR A 173 -3.12 1.32 3.59
CA TYR A 173 -3.25 0.34 4.66
C TYR A 173 -4.31 -0.69 4.28
N ALA A 174 -4.13 -1.94 4.71
CA ALA A 174 -5.09 -3.01 4.46
C ALA A 174 -6.48 -2.75 5.05
N ASN A 175 -6.59 -1.93 6.11
CA ASN A 175 -7.86 -1.38 6.59
C ASN A 175 -7.70 -0.10 7.44
N ALA A 176 -8.83 0.53 7.75
CA ALA A 176 -8.93 1.76 8.54
C ALA A 176 -8.41 1.64 9.98
N CYS A 177 -8.37 0.43 10.56
CA CYS A 177 -7.77 0.22 11.88
C CYS A 177 -6.26 0.40 11.80
N LEU A 178 -5.59 -0.31 10.88
CA LEU A 178 -4.14 -0.20 10.67
C LEU A 178 -3.70 1.23 10.34
N ALA A 179 -4.51 1.98 9.58
CA ALA A 179 -4.26 3.40 9.34
C ALA A 179 -4.26 4.24 10.62
N ARG A 180 -5.27 4.07 11.49
CA ARG A 180 -5.39 4.80 12.78
C ARG A 180 -4.29 4.41 13.75
N CYS A 181 -3.89 3.14 13.75
CA CYS A 181 -2.78 2.60 14.52
C CYS A 181 -1.43 3.27 14.22
N ASP A 182 -1.17 3.56 12.95
CA ASP A 182 -0.03 4.38 12.51
C ASP A 182 -0.23 5.90 12.77
N GLY A 183 -1.21 6.29 13.60
CA GLY A 183 -1.50 7.67 13.97
C GLY A 183 -2.29 8.49 12.93
N ALA A 184 -2.90 7.86 11.92
CA ALA A 184 -3.69 8.60 10.95
C ALA A 184 -5.00 9.15 11.55
N LYS A 185 -5.08 10.48 11.72
CA LYS A 185 -6.32 11.16 12.11
C LYS A 185 -7.41 10.91 11.06
N SER A 186 -8.61 10.48 11.50
CA SER A 186 -9.70 10.00 10.63
C SER A 186 -10.03 10.90 9.43
N LYS A 187 -9.96 12.23 9.58
CA LYS A 187 -10.20 13.20 8.49
C LYS A 187 -9.22 13.16 7.31
N TYR A 188 -8.17 12.33 7.39
CA TYR A 188 -7.21 12.09 6.30
C TYR A 188 -7.24 10.66 5.75
N ILE A 189 -8.17 9.82 6.22
CA ILE A 189 -8.35 8.44 5.76
C ILE A 189 -9.46 8.43 4.69
N VAL A 190 -9.14 7.94 3.49
CA VAL A 190 -10.07 7.80 2.37
C VAL A 190 -10.27 6.31 2.06
N ASN A 191 -11.51 5.89 1.81
CA ASN A 191 -11.80 4.50 1.45
C ASN A 191 -11.23 4.13 0.08
N GLY A 192 -10.76 2.90 -0.05
CA GLY A 192 -10.10 2.38 -1.26
C GLY A 192 -8.57 2.43 -1.18
N ARG A 193 -7.92 1.70 -2.09
CA ARG A 193 -6.47 1.76 -2.29
C ARG A 193 -5.99 3.18 -2.55
N CYS A 194 -4.72 3.46 -2.28
CA CYS A 194 -4.18 4.74 -2.71
C CYS A 194 -4.23 4.85 -4.24
N LYS A 195 -4.51 6.06 -4.72
CA LYS A 195 -4.33 6.43 -6.12
C LYS A 195 -2.83 6.50 -6.43
N LYS A 196 -2.17 5.34 -6.42
CA LYS A 196 -0.91 5.14 -7.13
C LYS A 196 -1.17 5.66 -8.54
N ARG A 197 -0.34 6.60 -9.03
CA ARG A 197 -0.25 6.77 -10.47
C ARG A 197 0.15 5.41 -11.06
N PRO A 198 -0.37 5.01 -12.23
CA PRO A 198 0.05 3.76 -12.85
C PRO A 198 1.59 3.81 -13.00
N PRO A 199 2.31 2.73 -12.63
CA PRO A 199 3.77 2.73 -12.64
C PRO A 199 4.36 2.90 -14.04
N THR A 200 3.55 2.69 -15.08
CA THR A 200 3.82 3.12 -16.46
C THR A 200 2.75 4.10 -16.91
N CYS A 201 3.19 5.25 -17.45
CA CYS A 201 2.28 6.27 -17.96
C CYS A 201 1.89 5.99 -19.41
N VAL A 202 0.94 5.07 -19.58
CA VAL A 202 0.38 4.66 -20.87
C VAL A 202 -0.43 5.82 -21.48
N CYS A 203 0.24 6.61 -22.30
CA CYS A 203 -0.35 7.71 -23.06
C CYS A 203 -0.11 7.50 -24.56
N THR A 204 -1.10 7.83 -25.39
CA THR A 204 -0.93 7.84 -26.84
C THR A 204 0.13 8.87 -27.24
N LYS A 205 0.93 8.57 -28.27
CA LYS A 205 1.94 9.49 -28.84
C LYS A 205 1.34 10.64 -29.66
N ILE A 206 0.03 10.89 -29.54
CA ILE A 206 -0.69 11.96 -30.24
C ILE A 206 -0.24 13.31 -29.69
N TYR A 207 0.32 14.17 -30.55
CA TYR A 207 0.69 15.54 -30.19
C TYR A 207 -0.54 16.47 -30.28
N ARG A 208 -1.05 16.87 -29.12
CA ARG A 208 -2.13 17.85 -28.92
C ARG A 208 -1.77 18.66 -27.67
N PRO A 209 -0.87 19.66 -27.79
CA PRO A 209 -0.17 20.23 -26.65
C PRO A 209 -1.10 20.89 -25.63
N VAL A 210 -0.68 20.85 -24.37
CA VAL A 210 -1.35 21.55 -23.26
C VAL A 210 -0.33 22.25 -22.37
N CYS A 211 -0.73 23.39 -21.81
CA CYS A 211 0.07 24.16 -20.88
C CYS A 211 -0.47 24.03 -19.46
N VAL A 212 0.43 23.75 -18.49
CA VAL A 212 0.10 23.66 -17.08
C VAL A 212 0.62 24.90 -16.35
N LYS A 213 -0.29 25.59 -15.65
CA LYS A 213 -0.02 26.83 -14.88
C LYS A 213 0.75 27.92 -15.64
N GLY A 214 0.59 28.00 -16.96
CA GLY A 214 1.31 28.96 -17.81
C GLY A 214 2.82 28.70 -17.95
N LYS A 215 3.37 27.61 -17.40
CA LYS A 215 4.83 27.41 -17.25
C LYS A 215 5.37 26.08 -17.75
N LYS A 216 4.61 24.97 -17.70
CA LYS A 216 5.10 23.64 -18.11
C LYS A 216 4.21 23.04 -19.20
N GLU A 217 4.78 22.83 -20.37
CA GLU A 217 4.10 22.27 -21.54
C GLU A 217 4.20 20.74 -21.56
N TYR A 218 3.17 20.09 -22.10
CA TYR A 218 3.15 18.64 -22.36
C TYR A 218 2.59 18.37 -23.75
N ALA A 219 3.15 17.38 -24.44
CA ALA A 219 2.71 16.95 -25.76
C ALA A 219 1.22 16.54 -25.82
N ASN A 220 0.62 16.11 -24.69
CA ASN A 220 -0.83 15.99 -24.55
C ASN A 220 -1.32 15.98 -23.09
N ALA A 221 -2.64 16.09 -22.92
CA ALA A 221 -3.32 16.06 -21.62
C ALA A 221 -3.22 14.73 -20.85
N CYS A 222 -2.86 13.62 -21.49
CA CYS A 222 -2.54 12.39 -20.77
C CYS A 222 -1.22 12.56 -20.03
N LEU A 223 -0.16 12.92 -20.73
CA LEU A 223 1.17 13.17 -20.17
C LEU A 223 1.13 14.24 -19.06
N ALA A 224 0.39 15.33 -19.26
CA ALA A 224 0.19 16.35 -18.23
C ALA A 224 -0.36 15.78 -16.91
N ARG A 225 -1.46 15.02 -16.95
CA ARG A 225 -2.07 14.39 -15.77
C ARG A 225 -1.18 13.32 -15.14
N CYS A 226 -0.42 12.63 -15.98
CA CYS A 226 0.57 11.62 -15.59
C CYS A 226 1.74 12.20 -14.77
N ASP A 227 2.18 13.41 -15.10
CA ASP A 227 3.34 14.03 -14.46
C ASP A 227 2.98 14.95 -13.26
N GLY A 228 1.86 15.68 -13.34
CA GLY A 228 1.45 16.62 -12.29
C GLY A 228 -0.02 17.03 -12.29
N ALA A 229 -0.60 17.09 -13.48
CA ALA A 229 -1.81 17.82 -13.86
C ALA A 229 -3.06 17.60 -12.97
N ASN A 230 -3.31 18.51 -12.03
CA ASN A 230 -4.67 18.87 -11.63
C ASN A 230 -5.41 19.41 -12.87
N PRO A 231 -6.54 18.82 -13.31
CA PRO A 231 -7.22 19.22 -14.55
C PRO A 231 -7.60 20.70 -14.65
N ARG A 232 -7.82 21.39 -13.52
CA ARG A 232 -8.12 22.84 -13.48
C ARG A 232 -6.94 23.72 -13.88
N ASP A 233 -5.71 23.20 -13.74
CA ASP A 233 -4.47 23.92 -14.07
C ASP A 233 -4.04 23.72 -15.54
N VAL A 234 -4.81 22.98 -16.35
CA VAL A 234 -4.46 22.55 -17.72
C VAL A 234 -5.21 23.40 -18.77
N VAL A 235 -4.46 24.22 -19.51
CA VAL A 235 -4.95 25.01 -20.64
C VAL A 235 -4.64 24.28 -21.95
N LYS A 236 -5.54 24.35 -22.94
CA LYS A 236 -5.32 23.80 -24.29
C LYS A 236 -4.30 24.65 -25.07
N GLY A 237 -3.38 24.01 -25.78
CA GLY A 237 -2.32 24.67 -26.56
C GLY A 237 -0.96 24.74 -25.84
N PRO A 238 0.11 25.15 -26.55
CA PRO A 238 1.44 25.29 -25.98
C PRO A 238 1.52 26.42 -24.93
N CYS A 239 2.52 26.39 -24.05
CA CYS A 239 2.73 27.45 -23.07
C CYS A 239 3.26 28.74 -23.71
N SER A 240 4.11 28.61 -24.73
CA SER A 240 4.53 29.75 -25.54
C SER A 240 3.44 30.08 -26.56
N LYS A 241 2.91 31.32 -26.52
CA LYS A 241 2.06 31.87 -27.60
C LYS A 241 2.83 32.15 -28.91
N LYS A 242 3.98 31.48 -29.14
CA LYS A 242 4.58 31.42 -30.48
C LYS A 242 3.65 30.55 -31.33
N PRO A 243 3.11 31.05 -32.45
CA PRO A 243 2.25 30.24 -33.30
C PRO A 243 3.04 29.03 -33.82
N LEU A 244 2.37 27.87 -33.96
CA LEU A 244 2.91 26.78 -34.75
C LEU A 244 3.14 27.32 -36.18
N CYS A 245 4.40 27.34 -36.64
CA CYS A 245 4.79 28.04 -37.87
C CYS A 245 4.40 27.32 -39.16
N ILE A 246 3.12 26.97 -39.29
CA ILE A 246 2.52 26.48 -40.54
C ILE A 246 2.25 27.71 -41.41
N CYS A 247 3.23 28.08 -42.21
CA CYS A 247 3.15 29.22 -43.12
C CYS A 247 2.98 28.75 -44.58
N PRO A 248 2.07 29.36 -45.36
CA PRO A 248 1.92 29.02 -46.77
C PRO A 248 3.18 29.45 -47.54
N LEU A 249 3.53 28.70 -48.59
CA LEU A 249 4.70 28.97 -49.45
C LEU A 249 4.47 30.12 -50.47
N ILE A 250 3.38 30.89 -50.31
CA ILE A 250 3.05 32.05 -51.15
C ILE A 250 4.15 33.11 -50.99
N TYR A 251 4.79 33.48 -52.10
CA TYR A 251 5.80 34.54 -52.12
C TYR A 251 5.13 35.92 -52.24
N LYS A 252 5.10 36.66 -51.13
CA LYS A 252 4.64 38.06 -51.05
C LYS A 252 5.53 38.78 -50.04
N PRO A 253 6.73 39.24 -50.46
CA PRO A 253 7.82 39.57 -49.55
C PRO A 253 7.51 40.75 -48.64
N VAL A 254 8.08 40.70 -47.43
CA VAL A 254 7.98 41.74 -46.39
C VAL A 254 9.33 41.98 -45.72
N CYS A 255 9.57 43.18 -45.24
CA CYS A 255 10.71 43.51 -44.40
C CYS A 255 10.31 43.40 -42.93
N GLY A 256 10.92 42.49 -42.19
CA GLY A 256 10.74 42.33 -40.75
C GLY A 256 12.03 42.64 -40.00
N ASP A 257 12.06 43.70 -39.19
CA ASP A 257 13.23 44.09 -38.37
C ASP A 257 14.58 44.07 -39.14
N LYS A 258 14.62 44.73 -40.30
CA LYS A 258 15.75 44.78 -41.27
C LYS A 258 16.09 43.47 -42.00
N LYS A 259 15.31 42.40 -41.85
CA LYS A 259 15.46 41.15 -42.62
C LYS A 259 14.27 40.94 -43.58
N THR A 260 14.55 40.61 -44.84
CA THR A 260 13.50 40.23 -45.80
C THR A 260 12.99 38.81 -45.51
N TYR A 261 11.67 38.64 -45.53
CA TYR A 261 10.98 37.35 -45.43
C TYR A 261 10.11 37.10 -46.66
N SER A 262 9.95 35.83 -47.05
CA SER A 262 9.11 35.41 -48.18
C SER A 262 7.64 35.81 -48.05
N ASN A 263 7.10 35.87 -46.82
CA ASN A 263 5.82 36.51 -46.52
C ASN A 263 5.65 36.88 -45.03
N ALA A 264 4.56 37.59 -44.73
CA ALA A 264 4.18 38.05 -43.40
C ALA A 264 3.88 36.93 -42.37
N CYS A 265 3.68 35.67 -42.79
CA CYS A 265 3.62 34.57 -41.84
C CYS A 265 5.03 34.22 -41.34
N PHE A 266 5.99 34.03 -42.26
CA PHE A 266 7.38 33.74 -41.89
C PHE A 266 8.02 34.86 -41.07
N ALA A 267 7.74 36.13 -41.37
CA ALA A 267 8.19 37.27 -40.55
C ALA A 267 7.66 37.21 -39.11
N ARG A 268 6.36 36.96 -38.92
CA ARG A 268 5.74 36.85 -37.58
C ARG A 268 6.18 35.59 -36.84
N CYS A 269 6.38 34.46 -37.53
CA CYS A 269 6.98 33.24 -36.98
C CYS A 269 8.38 33.50 -36.40
N ALA A 270 9.22 34.23 -37.15
CA ALA A 270 10.56 34.63 -36.72
C ALA A 270 10.56 35.68 -35.58
N GLY A 271 9.38 36.18 -35.16
CA GLY A 271 9.24 37.14 -34.07
C GLY A 271 9.45 38.60 -34.48
N ALA A 272 9.45 38.92 -35.78
CA ALA A 272 9.66 40.29 -36.26
C ALA A 272 8.55 41.23 -35.77
N LYS A 273 8.94 42.33 -35.11
CA LYS A 273 8.02 43.30 -34.50
C LYS A 273 7.57 44.38 -35.48
N ARG A 274 8.48 44.93 -36.28
CA ARG A 274 8.18 45.93 -37.33
C ARG A 274 8.18 45.25 -38.68
N ILE A 275 7.00 45.13 -39.30
CA ILE A 275 6.82 44.50 -40.60
C ILE A 275 6.28 45.54 -41.60
N THR A 276 6.97 45.73 -42.72
CA THR A 276 6.50 46.56 -43.85
C THR A 276 6.35 45.73 -45.12
N ASN A 277 5.46 46.15 -46.02
CA ASN A 277 5.28 45.52 -47.33
C ASN A 277 6.53 45.68 -48.21
N GLY A 278 6.81 44.68 -49.05
CA GLY A 278 7.99 44.65 -49.92
C GLY A 278 9.26 44.18 -49.20
N PRO A 279 10.33 43.83 -49.93
CA PRO A 279 11.62 43.49 -49.34
C PRO A 279 12.23 44.68 -48.58
N CYS A 280 13.21 44.43 -47.71
CA CYS A 280 13.90 45.50 -47.00
C CYS A 280 14.62 46.46 -47.96
N LEU A 281 14.57 47.75 -47.64
CA LEU A 281 15.19 48.80 -48.45
C LEU A 281 16.73 48.73 -48.32
N CYS A 282 17.38 48.13 -49.31
CA CYS A 282 18.84 47.99 -49.36
C CYS A 282 19.48 49.30 -49.82
N ALA A 283 19.97 50.10 -48.86
CA ALA A 283 20.81 51.27 -49.13
C ALA A 283 22.22 50.85 -49.60
N CYS A 284 22.31 50.31 -50.81
CA CYS A 284 23.54 49.84 -51.43
C CYS A 284 23.92 50.72 -52.64
N PRO A 285 25.22 51.00 -52.86
CA PRO A 285 25.66 51.73 -54.05
C PRO A 285 25.39 50.90 -55.32
N ARG A 286 25.05 51.58 -56.43
CA ARG A 286 24.81 50.96 -57.75
C ARG A 286 26.12 50.62 -58.49
N ILE A 287 27.16 50.25 -57.75
CA ILE A 287 28.46 49.81 -58.28
C ILE A 287 28.34 48.32 -58.62
N TYR A 288 28.66 47.94 -59.86
CA TYR A 288 28.70 46.53 -60.27
C TYR A 288 30.08 45.93 -59.99
N ARG A 289 30.17 45.11 -58.95
CA ARG A 289 31.35 44.30 -58.58
C ARG A 289 30.83 42.94 -58.10
N PRO A 290 30.48 42.03 -59.04
CA PRO A 290 29.64 40.88 -58.72
C PRO A 290 30.31 39.91 -57.75
N VAL A 291 29.48 39.27 -56.92
CA VAL A 291 29.88 38.19 -56.00
C VAL A 291 28.92 37.01 -56.12
N CYS A 292 29.44 35.80 -55.92
CA CYS A 292 28.66 34.57 -55.92
C CYS A 292 28.25 34.22 -54.49
N GLY A 293 26.96 34.12 -54.20
CA GLY A 293 26.47 33.70 -52.89
C GLY A 293 26.54 32.18 -52.70
N SER A 294 26.65 31.74 -51.43
CA SER A 294 26.55 30.31 -51.07
C SER A 294 25.17 29.68 -51.35
N ASP A 295 24.19 30.47 -51.81
CA ASP A 295 22.90 30.02 -52.35
C ASP A 295 22.89 29.84 -53.89
N GLY A 296 24.06 29.93 -54.53
CA GLY A 296 24.26 29.77 -55.97
C GLY A 296 23.85 30.97 -56.82
N LYS A 297 23.56 32.14 -56.22
CA LYS A 297 23.12 33.34 -56.96
C LYS A 297 24.20 34.40 -57.09
N THR A 298 24.30 34.98 -58.28
CA THR A 298 25.10 36.19 -58.54
C THR A 298 24.40 37.41 -57.95
N TYR A 299 25.12 38.14 -57.10
CA TYR A 299 24.70 39.45 -56.59
C TYR A 299 25.55 40.55 -57.23
N GLY A 300 24.93 41.66 -57.63
CA GLY A 300 25.63 42.76 -58.31
C GLY A 300 26.75 43.41 -57.51
N ASN A 301 26.71 43.31 -56.16
CA ASN A 301 27.84 43.57 -55.28
C ASN A 301 27.65 42.94 -53.88
N LEU A 302 28.72 42.98 -53.09
CA LEU A 302 28.76 42.50 -51.70
C LEU A 302 27.69 43.10 -50.78
N CYS A 303 27.30 44.37 -50.98
CA CYS A 303 26.24 44.99 -50.19
C CYS A 303 24.88 44.35 -50.51
N LEU A 304 24.58 44.13 -51.79
CA LEU A 304 23.34 43.47 -52.22
C LEU A 304 23.28 42.00 -51.73
N ALA A 305 24.40 41.27 -51.75
CA ALA A 305 24.48 39.92 -51.18
C ALA A 305 24.17 39.92 -49.67
N ARG A 306 24.84 40.80 -48.90
CA ARG A 306 24.61 40.95 -47.45
C ARG A 306 23.17 41.39 -47.14
N CYS A 307 22.57 42.26 -47.94
CA CYS A 307 21.19 42.69 -47.76
C CYS A 307 20.16 41.59 -48.08
N ALA A 308 20.49 40.67 -48.99
CA ALA A 308 19.73 39.43 -49.20
C ALA A 308 19.92 38.39 -48.07
N GLY A 309 20.81 38.66 -47.11
CA GLY A 309 21.10 37.80 -45.97
C GLY A 309 22.25 36.80 -46.19
N ILE A 310 22.94 36.86 -47.33
CA ILE A 310 24.07 35.99 -47.64
C ILE A 310 25.32 36.49 -46.91
N LYS A 311 25.97 35.61 -46.16
CA LYS A 311 27.19 35.90 -45.39
C LYS A 311 28.46 35.50 -46.12
N GLU A 312 28.45 34.31 -46.71
CA GLU A 312 29.56 33.69 -47.42
C GLU A 312 29.40 33.96 -48.92
N VAL A 313 30.42 34.57 -49.52
CA VAL A 313 30.45 34.86 -50.95
C VAL A 313 31.84 34.63 -51.53
N THR A 314 31.91 34.24 -52.80
CA THR A 314 33.13 34.24 -53.61
C THR A 314 33.17 35.49 -54.50
N GLU A 315 34.36 36.02 -54.82
CA GLU A 315 34.49 37.11 -55.78
C GLU A 315 34.14 36.65 -57.21
N GLY A 316 33.49 37.53 -57.98
CA GLY A 316 32.99 37.21 -59.33
C GLY A 316 31.57 36.66 -59.33
N PRO A 317 30.91 36.58 -60.49
CA PRO A 317 29.57 36.00 -60.61
C PRO A 317 29.58 34.49 -60.36
N CYS A 318 28.44 33.92 -59.95
CA CYS A 318 28.30 32.47 -59.85
C CYS A 318 28.42 31.77 -61.21
N CYS A 319 28.98 30.56 -61.16
CA CYS A 319 29.06 29.62 -62.26
C CYS A 319 27.65 29.35 -62.81
N ARG A 320 27.34 29.80 -64.03
CA ARG A 320 26.21 29.23 -64.78
C ARG A 320 26.62 27.84 -65.28
N PRO A 321 25.69 26.87 -65.41
CA PRO A 321 25.99 25.59 -66.04
C PRO A 321 26.50 25.83 -67.47
N CYS A 322 27.80 25.58 -67.68
CA CYS A 322 28.53 25.96 -68.88
C CYS A 322 28.60 24.78 -69.84
N ALA A 323 27.66 24.71 -70.78
CA ALA A 323 27.46 23.57 -71.68
C ALA A 323 28.42 23.57 -72.90
N VAL A 324 29.71 23.85 -72.68
CA VAL A 324 30.71 23.88 -73.77
C VAL A 324 31.20 22.46 -74.08
N ARG A 325 31.02 22.01 -75.32
CA ARG A 325 31.63 20.78 -75.85
C ARG A 325 33.03 21.08 -76.39
N CYS A 326 34.05 20.81 -75.59
CA CYS A 326 35.44 20.94 -76.02
C CYS A 326 35.90 19.73 -76.85
N ALA A 327 36.59 19.97 -77.96
CA ALA A 327 37.27 18.93 -78.70
C ALA A 327 38.37 18.27 -77.84
N ASN A 328 38.59 16.96 -78.01
CA ASN A 328 39.48 16.16 -77.15
C ASN A 328 40.99 16.34 -77.45
N ILE A 329 41.36 17.46 -78.06
CA ILE A 329 42.71 17.81 -78.50
C ILE A 329 43.60 18.05 -77.28
N TYR A 330 44.79 17.45 -77.25
CA TYR A 330 45.81 17.73 -76.24
C TYR A 330 46.68 18.90 -76.71
N LYS A 331 46.49 20.08 -76.11
CA LYS A 331 47.28 21.29 -76.33
C LYS A 331 47.28 22.08 -75.01
N PRO A 332 48.07 21.63 -74.02
CA PRO A 332 47.83 21.98 -72.62
C PRO A 332 48.01 23.47 -72.32
N VAL A 333 47.30 23.92 -71.29
CA VAL A 333 47.49 25.22 -70.65
C VAL A 333 47.52 25.05 -69.13
N CYS A 334 48.39 25.79 -68.45
CA CYS A 334 48.37 25.92 -67.00
C CYS A 334 47.47 27.11 -66.63
N ALA A 335 46.44 26.86 -65.82
CA ALA A 335 45.55 27.91 -65.32
C ALA A 335 45.47 27.86 -63.78
N ASP A 336 45.89 28.95 -63.14
CA ASP A 336 46.00 29.09 -61.67
C ASP A 336 46.60 27.86 -60.95
N GLY A 337 47.67 27.27 -61.52
CA GLY A 337 48.40 26.12 -60.95
C GLY A 337 47.82 24.75 -61.31
N VAL A 338 46.75 24.67 -62.11
CA VAL A 338 46.16 23.41 -62.60
C VAL A 338 46.35 23.27 -64.12
N THR A 339 46.88 22.13 -64.57
CA THR A 339 47.01 21.82 -66.01
C THR A 339 45.67 21.39 -66.60
N TYR A 340 45.25 22.05 -67.69
CA TYR A 340 44.07 21.69 -68.47
C TYR A 340 44.45 21.19 -69.86
N ARG A 341 43.75 20.15 -70.34
CA ARG A 341 44.02 19.45 -71.61
C ARG A 341 44.10 20.39 -72.82
N ASN A 342 43.29 21.45 -72.83
CA ASN A 342 43.36 22.55 -73.78
C ASN A 342 42.64 23.82 -73.27
N ARG A 343 42.87 24.96 -73.93
CA ARG A 343 42.27 26.26 -73.58
C ARG A 343 40.73 26.30 -73.67
N CYS A 344 40.07 25.37 -74.34
CA CYS A 344 38.60 25.30 -74.28
C CYS A 344 38.15 24.84 -72.89
N MET A 345 38.84 23.87 -72.27
CA MET A 345 38.52 23.39 -70.92
C MET A 345 38.62 24.50 -69.85
N THR A 346 39.42 25.56 -70.08
CA THR A 346 39.50 26.70 -69.16
C THR A 346 38.35 27.71 -69.33
N VAL A 347 37.60 27.70 -70.45
CA VAL A 347 36.53 28.69 -70.73
C VAL A 347 35.39 28.60 -69.71
N CYS A 348 35.09 27.40 -69.22
CA CYS A 348 34.02 27.16 -68.25
C CYS A 348 34.44 27.29 -66.78
N LEU A 349 35.68 27.71 -66.49
CA LEU A 349 36.13 27.90 -65.10
C LEU A 349 35.49 29.15 -64.49
N CYS A 350 34.90 28.99 -63.31
CA CYS A 350 34.30 30.08 -62.55
C CYS A 350 34.71 29.92 -61.07
N PRO A 351 35.39 30.91 -60.45
CA PRO A 351 35.89 32.15 -61.07
C PRO A 351 36.84 31.87 -62.25
N GLN A 352 36.90 32.81 -63.20
CA GLN A 352 37.84 32.70 -64.32
C GLN A 352 39.28 32.78 -63.77
N PRO A 353 40.20 31.93 -64.24
CA PRO A 353 41.56 31.88 -63.72
C PRO A 353 42.30 33.19 -64.00
N LYS A 354 43.11 33.63 -63.03
CA LYS A 354 43.85 34.90 -63.07
C LYS A 354 45.07 34.84 -63.99
N SER A 355 45.64 33.65 -64.15
CA SER A 355 46.72 33.35 -65.10
C SER A 355 46.31 32.16 -65.97
N ILE A 356 46.58 32.25 -67.28
CA ILE A 356 46.53 31.11 -68.22
C ILE A 356 47.78 31.19 -69.09
N VAL A 357 48.73 30.27 -68.88
CA VAL A 357 49.96 30.18 -69.69
C VAL A 357 49.96 28.91 -70.56
N PRO A 358 50.55 28.94 -71.79
CA PRO A 358 50.68 27.75 -72.62
C PRO A 358 51.61 26.70 -72.01
N GLY A 359 51.31 25.42 -72.24
CA GLY A 359 52.05 24.29 -71.68
C GLY A 359 51.42 23.75 -70.39
N GLU A 360 52.08 22.79 -69.76
CA GLU A 360 51.65 22.26 -68.45
C GLU A 360 52.16 23.14 -67.31
N CYS A 361 51.53 23.05 -66.13
CA CYS A 361 52.03 23.72 -64.95
C CYS A 361 53.38 23.13 -64.53
N ARG A 362 54.41 23.99 -64.54
CA ARG A 362 55.64 23.68 -63.82
C ARG A 362 55.31 23.58 -62.34
N LYS A 363 55.80 22.52 -61.69
CA LYS A 363 56.02 22.54 -60.26
C LYS A 363 57.36 23.23 -60.07
N ASP A 364 57.40 24.26 -59.23
CA ASP A 364 58.68 24.78 -58.75
C ASP A 364 59.34 23.68 -57.89
N CYS A 365 60.61 23.41 -58.13
CA CYS A 365 61.41 22.39 -57.46
C CYS A 365 62.28 23.01 -56.36
#